data_AF-A0A9W4T4X0-F1
#
_entry.id   AF-A0A9W4T4X0-F1
#
_cell.length_a   1.000
_cell.length_b   1.000
_cell.length_c   1.000
_cell.angle_alpha   90.00
_cell.angle_beta   90.00
_cell.angle_gamma   90.00
#
_symmetry.space_group_name_H-M   'P 1'
#
loop_
_entity.id
_entity.type
_entity.pdbx_description
1 polymer ?
#
loop_
_entity_poly.entity_id
_entity_poly.type
_entity_poly.pdbx_seq_one_letter_code
_entity_poly.pdbx_strand_id
1 'polypeptide(L)' 'TIILNGMQFNGYNEKLQLAFEFHGQQHYTLNSMFHRKGDIDLEKQKSQD' A
#
# COMPACT_ATOMS: atom_id res chain seq x y z
N THR A 1 11.18 4.51 -0.63
CA THR A 1 10.59 3.36 -1.32
C THR A 1 11.67 2.53 -1.97
N ILE A 2 11.67 1.22 -1.73
CA ILE A 2 12.63 0.24 -2.24
C ILE A 2 11.90 -0.82 -3.08
N ILE A 3 12.60 -1.47 -4.02
CA ILE A 3 12.06 -2.58 -4.80
C ILE A 3 12.76 -3.88 -4.36
N LEU A 4 11.99 -4.85 -3.90
CA LEU A 4 12.49 -6.15 -3.48
C LEU A 4 11.64 -7.23 -4.16
N ASN A 5 12.27 -8.14 -4.90
CA ASN A 5 11.61 -9.22 -5.64
C ASN A 5 10.46 -8.75 -6.56
N GLY A 6 10.61 -7.58 -7.17
CA GLY A 6 9.59 -6.99 -8.05
C GLY A 6 8.43 -6.30 -7.32
N MET A 7 8.43 -6.29 -5.98
CA MET A 7 7.46 -5.58 -5.15
C MET A 7 8.04 -4.28 -4.61
N GLN A 8 7.21 -3.26 -4.45
CA GLN A 8 7.59 -1.93 -3.98
C GLN A 8 7.22 -1.77 -2.50
N PHE A 9 8.18 -1.40 -1.65
CA PHE A 9 7.98 -1.26 -0.19
C PHE A 9 8.38 0.13 0.30
N ASN A 10 7.76 0.61 1.39
CA ASN A 10 8.12 1.91 1.98
C ASN A 10 9.56 1.93 2.48
N GLY A 11 10.05 0.82 3.04
CA GLY A 11 11.41 0.69 3.52
C GLY A 11 11.88 -0.76 3.72
N TYR A 12 13.16 -0.89 4.05
CA TYR A 12 13.83 -2.15 4.34
C TYR A 12 14.74 -1.98 5.55
N ASN A 13 14.67 -2.92 6.49
CA ASN A 13 15.56 -2.99 7.63
C ASN A 13 16.63 -4.06 7.36
N GLU A 14 17.87 -3.63 7.12
CA GLU A 14 18.98 -4.55 6.83
C GLU A 14 19.32 -5.47 8.01
N LYS A 15 19.17 -5.00 9.25
CA LYS A 15 19.49 -5.83 10.43
C LYS A 15 18.50 -6.99 10.60
N LEU A 16 17.23 -6.74 10.32
CA LEU A 16 16.15 -7.73 10.42
C LEU A 16 15.88 -8.45 9.10
N GLN A 17 16.53 -8.04 8.02
CA GLN A 17 16.29 -8.50 6.65
C GLN A 17 14.80 -8.41 6.27
N LEU A 18 14.12 -7.34 6.71
CA LEU A 18 12.67 -7.20 6.60
C LEU A 18 12.28 -5.95 5.81
N ALA A 19 11.52 -6.13 4.74
CA ALA A 19 10.83 -5.05 4.05
C ALA A 19 9.50 -4.72 4.75
N PHE A 20 9.07 -3.47 4.72
CA PHE A 20 7.78 -3.06 5.29
C PHE A 20 7.06 -2.06 4.39
N GLU A 21 5.74 -2.20 4.36
CA GLU A 21 4.81 -1.27 3.74
C GLU A 21 3.92 -0.64 4.82
N PHE A 22 3.66 0.66 4.71
CA PHE A 22 2.84 1.40 5.67
C PHE A 22 1.51 1.80 5.02
N HIS A 23 0.44 1.19 5.50
CA HIS A 23 -0.93 1.48 5.08
C HIS A 23 -1.54 2.56 5.98
N GLY A 24 -1.57 3.81 5.51
CA GLY A 24 -2.26 4.91 6.19
C GLY A 24 -3.78 4.75 6.18
N GLN A 25 -4.52 5.59 6.92
CA GLN A 25 -5.99 5.50 7.00
C GLN A 25 -6.71 5.49 5.64
N GLN A 26 -6.17 6.22 4.65
CA GLN A 26 -6.64 6.24 3.27
C GLN A 26 -6.70 4.86 2.60
N HIS A 27 -5.98 3.87 3.14
CA HIS A 27 -5.96 2.50 2.64
C HIS A 27 -7.22 1.72 3.01
N TYR A 28 -7.90 2.13 4.07
CA TYR A 28 -9.06 1.42 4.62
C TYR A 28 -10.36 2.22 4.47
N THR A 29 -10.27 3.51 4.16
CA THR A 29 -11.43 4.41 4.08
C THR A 29 -11.51 5.09 2.73
N LEU A 30 -12.74 5.43 2.31
CA LEU A 30 -12.96 6.20 1.10
C LEU A 30 -12.27 7.57 1.19
N ASN A 31 -11.52 7.90 0.15
CA ASN A 31 -10.87 9.19 0.00
C ASN A 31 -11.14 9.70 -1.41
N SER A 32 -11.81 10.85 -1.53
CA SER A 32 -12.18 11.43 -2.83
C SER A 32 -10.99 11.82 -3.71
N MET A 33 -9.80 11.99 -3.12
CA MET A 33 -8.56 12.24 -3.87
C MET A 33 -8.07 11.00 -4.60
N PHE A 34 -8.24 9.81 -4.01
CA PHE A 34 -7.66 8.54 -4.50
C PHE A 34 -8.71 7.59 -5.10
N HIS A 35 -9.96 7.66 -4.66
CA HIS A 35 -11.05 6.77 -5.06
C HIS A 35 -12.08 7.50 -5.92
N ARG A 36 -11.68 7.87 -7.14
CA ARG A 36 -12.57 8.60 -8.08
C ARG A 36 -13.79 7.77 -8.49
N LYS A 37 -13.68 6.44 -8.45
CA LYS A 37 -14.76 5.48 -8.68
C LYS A 37 -15.35 4.94 -7.37
N GLY A 38 -15.10 5.61 -6.25
CA GLY A 38 -15.63 5.22 -4.94
C GLY A 38 -15.19 3.82 -4.53
N ASP A 39 -16.15 3.00 -4.11
CA ASP A 39 -15.91 1.66 -3.55
C ASP A 39 -15.13 0.74 -4.49
N ILE A 40 -15.27 0.89 -5.81
CA ILE A 40 -14.54 0.07 -6.79
C ILE A 40 -13.02 0.25 -6.64
N ASP A 41 -12.57 1.50 -6.44
CA ASP A 41 -11.15 1.79 -6.29
C ASP A 41 -10.64 1.33 -4.91
N LEU A 42 -11.46 1.48 -3.87
CA LEU A 42 -11.12 1.02 -2.52
C LEU A 42 -11.03 -0.52 -2.44
N GLU A 43 -11.98 -1.24 -3.02
CA GLU A 43 -11.97 -2.71 -3.03
C GLU A 43 -10.82 -3.24 -3.89
N LYS A 44 -10.49 -2.58 -5.00
CA LYS A 44 -9.29 -2.89 -5.78
C LYS A 44 -8.03 -2.72 -4.93
N GLN A 45 -7.92 -1.63 -4.17
CA GLN A 45 -6.77 -1.40 -3.30
C GLN A 45 -6.64 -2.48 -2.21
N LYS A 46 -7.74 -2.84 -1.55
CA LYS A 46 -7.75 -3.93 -0.55
C LYS A 46 -7.39 -5.30 -1.13
N SER A 47 -7.68 -5.55 -2.41
CA SER A 47 -7.35 -6.82 -3.07
C SER A 47 -5.86 -6.99 -3.41
N GLN A 48 -5.06 -5.93 -3.28
CA GLN A 48 -3.62 -5.93 -3.57
C GLN A 48 -2.75 -6.13 -2.33
N ASP A 49 -3.35 -6.14 -1.13
CA ASP A 49 -2.72 -6.58 0.12
C ASP A 49 -2.79 -8.11 0.28
#